data_AF-A0AAE4SKL3-F1
#
_entry.id   AF-A0AAE4SKL3-F1
#
_cell.length_a   1.000
_cell.length_b   1.000
_cell.length_c   1.000
_cell.angle_alpha   90.00
_cell.angle_beta   90.00
_cell.angle_gamma   90.00
#
_symmetry.space_group_name_H-M   'P 1'
#
loop_
_entity.id
_entity.type
_entity.pdbx_description
1 polymer ?
#
loop_
_entity_poly.entity_id
_entity_poly.type
_entity_poly.pdbx_seq_one_letter_code
_entity_poly.pdbx_strand_id
1 'polypeptide(L)' 'MIYPFDASYAQKVLRIHYEYADVISRKRERLAARTAGLIAHDRILAMAEKDTANAAHRRELSSDALRIEARAA' A
#
# COMPACT_ATOMS: atom_id res chain seq x y z
N MET A 1 -4.60 -2.58 -8.76
CA MET A 1 -3.88 -3.86 -8.93
C MET A 1 -2.68 -3.81 -7.99
N ILE A 2 -2.80 -4.37 -6.79
CA ILE A 2 -1.72 -4.30 -5.78
C ILE A 2 -0.49 -5.00 -6.37
N TYR A 3 0.65 -4.31 -6.44
CA TYR A 3 1.87 -4.91 -6.94
C TYR A 3 2.28 -6.03 -5.97
N PRO A 4 2.67 -7.23 -6.44
CA PRO A 4 3.02 -8.34 -5.56
C PRO A 4 4.16 -8.01 -4.59
N PHE A 5 5.00 -7.03 -4.96
CA PHE A 5 6.05 -6.48 -4.09
C PHE A 5 5.48 -5.72 -2.88
N ASP A 6 4.44 -4.91 -3.06
CA ASP A 6 3.84 -4.09 -2.00
C ASP A 6 3.06 -4.95 -0.99
N ALA A 7 2.36 -5.97 -1.48
CA ALA A 7 1.67 -6.95 -0.61
C ALA A 7 2.66 -7.77 0.22
N SER A 8 3.76 -8.22 -0.39
CA SER A 8 4.82 -8.96 0.32
C SER A 8 5.52 -8.08 1.35
N TYR A 9 5.77 -6.81 1.02
CA TYR A 9 6.35 -5.83 1.94
C TYR A 9 5.41 -5.51 3.11
N ALA A 10 4.12 -5.29 2.85
CA ALA A 10 3.11 -5.10 3.88
C ALA A 10 3.08 -6.29 4.87
N GLN A 11 3.09 -7.52 4.34
CA GLN A 11 3.16 -8.74 5.17
C GLN A 11 4.42 -8.82 6.03
N LYS A 12 5.59 -8.45 5.50
CA LYS A 12 6.83 -8.39 6.30
C LYS A 12 6.72 -7.40 7.45
N VAL A 13 6.20 -6.20 7.19
CA VAL A 13 6.02 -5.16 8.23
C VAL A 13 5.05 -5.63 9.32
N LEU A 14 3.95 -6.28 8.93
CA LEU A 14 2.99 -6.87 9.87
C LEU A 14 3.65 -7.94 10.73
N ARG A 15 4.45 -8.83 10.13
CA ARG A 15 5.14 -9.91 10.85
C ARG A 15 6.09 -9.36 11.91
N ILE A 16 6.89 -8.34 11.59
CA ILE A 16 7.81 -7.70 12.55
C ILE A 16 7.05 -7.16 13.77
N HIS A 17 5.89 -6.52 13.56
CA HIS A 17 5.09 -5.99 14.66
C HIS A 17 4.49 -7.08 15.55
N TYR A 18 4.11 -8.22 14.96
CA TYR A 18 3.59 -9.36 15.71
C TYR A 18 4.71 -10.07 16.49
N GLU A 19 5.89 -10.26 15.89
CA GLU A 19 7.08 -10.79 16.57
C GLU A 19 7.47 -9.89 17.75
N TYR A 20 7.45 -8.56 17.58
CA TYR A 20 7.66 -7.62 18.68
C TYR A 20 6.54 -7.68 19.74
N ALA A 21 5.29 -7.85 19.33
CA ALA A 21 4.20 -7.96 20.29
C ALA A 21 4.31 -9.23 21.17
N ASP A 22 4.84 -10.32 20.62
CA ASP A 22 4.95 -11.59 21.34
C ASP A 22 5.98 -11.56 22.47
N VAL A 23 7.00 -10.69 22.39
CA VAL A 23 7.95 -10.47 23.49
C VAL A 23 7.40 -9.60 24.63
N ILE A 24 6.26 -8.92 24.42
CA ILE A 24 5.64 -8.05 25.43
C ILE A 24 4.82 -8.89 26.41
N SER A 25 5.17 -8.84 27.70
CA SER A 25 4.46 -9.58 28.76
C SER A 25 3.11 -8.96 29.13
N ARG A 26 2.99 -7.63 29.06
CA ARG A 26 1.77 -6.90 29.43
C ARG A 26 0.72 -6.96 28.32
N LYS A 27 -0.47 -7.51 28.64
CA LYS A 27 -1.56 -7.72 27.66
C LYS A 27 -1.95 -6.44 26.91
N ARG A 28 -2.02 -5.29 27.59
CA ARG A 28 -2.44 -4.02 26.98
C ARG A 28 -1.41 -3.48 25.98
N GLU A 29 -0.13 -3.57 26.33
CA GLU A 29 0.97 -3.14 25.46
C GLU A 29 1.13 -4.09 24.26
N ARG A 30 0.96 -5.40 24.47
CA ARG A 30 0.91 -6.39 23.38
C ARG A 30 -0.21 -6.08 22.38
N LEU A 31 -1.41 -5.78 22.88
CA LEU A 31 -2.53 -5.40 22.03
C LEU A 31 -2.21 -4.14 21.22
N ALA A 32 -1.66 -3.11 21.87
CA ALA A 32 -1.28 -1.88 21.19
C ALA A 32 -0.24 -2.11 20.07
N ALA A 33 0.77 -2.94 20.32
CA ALA A 33 1.77 -3.32 19.32
C ALA A 33 1.17 -4.04 18.11
N ARG A 34 0.23 -4.98 18.33
CA ARG A 34 -0.49 -5.67 17.23
C ARG A 34 -1.35 -4.70 16.43
N THR A 35 -2.07 -3.81 17.11
CA THR A 35 -2.90 -2.79 16.46
C THR A 35 -2.05 -1.83 15.62
N ALA A 36 -0.88 -1.42 16.12
CA ALA A 36 0.05 -0.59 15.36
C ALA A 36 0.52 -1.28 14.07
N GLY A 37 0.84 -2.59 14.15
CA GLY A 37 1.20 -3.40 12.99
C GLY A 37 0.09 -3.50 11.95
N LEU A 38 -1.17 -3.71 12.39
CA LEU A 38 -2.34 -3.73 11.51
C LEU A 38 -2.56 -2.38 10.82
N ILE A 39 -2.47 -1.27 11.54
CA ILE A 39 -2.62 0.08 10.96
C ILE A 39 -1.51 0.35 9.93
N ALA A 40 -0.28 -0.05 10.23
CA ALA A 40 0.85 0.12 9.30
C ALA A 40 0.66 -0.70 8.02
N HIS A 41 0.25 -1.97 8.15
CA HIS A 41 -0.07 -2.84 7.03
C HIS A 41 -1.16 -2.24 6.13
N ASP A 42 -2.26 -1.79 6.74
CA ASP A 42 -3.40 -1.24 6.01
C ASP A 42 -3.04 0.05 5.26
N ARG A 43 -2.23 0.92 5.87
CA ARG A 43 -1.70 2.12 5.21
C ARG A 43 -0.83 1.80 4.00
N ILE A 44 0.01 0.77 4.07
CA ILE A 44 0.86 0.35 2.95
C ILE A 44 -0.01 -0.13 1.79
N LEU A 45 -1.04 -0.93 2.07
CA LEU A 45 -1.97 -1.39 1.03
C LEU A 45 -2.75 -0.23 0.39
N ALA A 46 -3.27 0.70 1.21
CA ALA A 46 -4.00 1.87 0.71
C ALA A 46 -3.11 2.78 -0.16
N MET A 47 -1.82 2.90 0.18
CA MET A 47 -0.85 3.67 -0.61
C MET A 47 -0.57 3.01 -1.95
N ALA A 48 -0.37 1.68 -1.96
CA ALA A 48 -0.20 0.91 -3.18
C ALA A 48 -1.44 1.00 -4.11
N GLU A 49 -2.65 0.99 -3.55
CA GLU A 49 -3.88 1.21 -4.32
C GLU A 49 -3.90 2.60 -4.96
N LYS A 50 -3.59 3.65 -4.19
CA LYS A 50 -3.51 5.04 -4.69
C LYS A 50 -2.48 5.20 -5.81
N ASP A 51 -1.31 4.61 -5.67
CA ASP A 51 -0.26 4.68 -6.69
C ASP A 51 -0.69 3.98 -7.97
N THR A 52 -1.42 2.87 -7.86
CA THR A 52 -1.96 2.17 -9.05
C THR A 52 -3.04 2.99 -9.74
N ALA A 53 -3.93 3.66 -9.00
CA ALA A 53 -4.94 4.55 -9.55
C ALA A 53 -4.31 5.77 -10.25
N ASN A 54 -3.30 6.39 -9.63
CA ASN A 54 -2.55 7.49 -10.23
C ASN A 54 -1.77 7.06 -11.49
N ALA A 55 -1.22 5.84 -11.51
CA ALA A 55 -0.55 5.30 -12.69
C ALA A 55 -1.53 5.05 -13.84
N ALA A 56 -2.72 4.51 -13.56
CA ALA A 56 -3.78 4.33 -14.55
C ALA A 56 -4.24 5.68 -15.12
N HIS A 57 -4.50 6.66 -14.25
CA HIS A 57 -4.94 7.99 -14.65
C HIS A 57 -3.92 8.71 -15.54
N ARG A 58 -2.61 8.60 -15.24
CA ARG A 58 -1.55 9.14 -16.11
C ARG A 58 -1.51 8.50 -17.50
N ARG A 59 -1.80 7.19 -17.60
CA ARG A 59 -1.86 6.50 -18.91
C ARG A 59 -3.05 6.96 -19.74
N GLU A 60 -4.21 7.15 -19.11
CA GLU A 60 -5.40 7.70 -19.77
C GLU A 60 -5.13 9.11 -20.30
N LEU A 61 -4.60 10.00 -19.47
CA LEU A 61 -4.25 11.37 -19.88
C LEU A 61 -3.24 11.39 -21.04
N SER A 62 -2.24 10.50 -21.03
CA SER A 62 -1.27 10.38 -22.12
C SER A 62 -1.89 9.85 -23.41
N SER A 63 -2.81 8.89 -23.33
CA SER A 63 -3.55 8.37 -24.48
C SER A 63 -4.47 9.44 -25.08
N ASP A 64 -5.12 10.24 -24.24
CA ASP A 64 -6.00 11.32 -24.70
C ASP A 64 -5.20 12.45 -25.34
N ALA A 65 -4.03 12.80 -24.80
CA ALA A 65 -3.13 13.77 -25.42
C ALA A 65 -2.71 13.34 -26.83
N LEU A 66 -2.31 12.07 -27.01
CA LEU A 66 -1.95 11.51 -28.32
C LEU A 66 -3.13 11.51 -29.31
N ARG A 67 -4.36 11.25 -28.84
CA ARG A 67 -5.57 11.32 -29.68
C ARG A 67 -5.91 12.75 -30.11
N ILE A 68 -5.69 13.74 -29.25
CA ILE A 68 -5.92 15.14 -29.56
C ILE A 68 -4.90 15.63 -30.60
N GLU A 69 -3.61 15.30 -30.42
CA GLU A 69 -2.57 15.62 -31.39
C GLU A 69 -2.83 14.98 -32.76
N ALA A 70 -3.26 13.71 -32.80
CA ALA A 70 -3.60 13.01 -34.04
C ALA A 70 -4.85 13.55 -34.76
N ARG A 71 -5.71 14.32 -34.07
CA ARG A 71 -6.87 15.00 -34.66
C ARG A 71 -6.58 16.41 -35.16
N ALA A 72 -5.47 17.00 -34.70
CA ALA A 72 -5.04 18.34 -35.05
C ALA A 72 -4.09 18.37 -36.27
N ALA A 73 -3.67 17.21 -36.77
CA ALA A 73 -2.84 17.01 -37.96
C ALA A 73 -3.70 16.56 -39.16
#